data_AF-A0A074JWR1-F1
#
_entry.id   AF-A0A074JWR1-F1
#
_cell.length_a   1.000
_cell.length_b   1.000
_cell.length_c   1.000
_cell.angle_alpha   90.00
_cell.angle_beta   90.00
_cell.angle_gamma   90.00
#
_symmetry.space_group_name_H-M   'P 1'
#
loop_
_entity.id
_entity.type
_entity.pdbx_description
1 polymer ?
#
loop_
_entity_poly.entity_id
_entity_poly.type
_entity_poly.pdbx_seq_one_letter_code
_entity_poly.pdbx_strand_id
1 'polypeptide(L)' 'MGWMIMSERELNRIEVLAQVDDGRLSVENGANMLDVTKRQMFRLLKRY' A
#
# COMPACT_ATOMS: atom_id res chain seq x y z
N MET A 1 -3.13 22.46 -13.37
CA MET A 1 -2.49 21.41 -12.56
C MET A 1 -3.32 21.24 -11.29
N GLY A 2 -4.40 20.45 -11.36
CA GLY A 2 -5.36 20.34 -10.27
C GLY A 2 -4.73 19.62 -9.08
N TRP A 3 -4.80 20.23 -7.91
CA TRP A 3 -4.42 19.60 -6.65
C TRP A 3 -5.44 18.50 -6.37
N MET A 4 -5.10 17.26 -6.72
CA MET A 4 -5.94 16.12 -6.40
C MET A 4 -5.77 15.88 -4.89
N ILE A 5 -6.75 16.31 -4.10
CA ILE A 5 -6.75 16.00 -2.67
C ILE A 5 -7.00 14.50 -2.53
N MET A 6 -5.98 13.79 -2.08
CA MET A 6 -6.06 12.37 -1.82
C MET A 6 -6.87 12.12 -0.56
N SER A 7 -7.68 11.06 -0.56
CA SER A 7 -8.31 10.60 0.67
C SER A 7 -7.24 10.07 1.64
N GLU A 8 -7.48 10.19 2.95
CA GLU A 8 -6.62 9.61 3.99
C GLU A 8 -6.40 8.10 3.75
N ARG A 9 -7.42 7.40 3.26
CA ARG A 9 -7.33 5.98 2.89
C ARG A 9 -6.38 5.71 1.73
N GLU A 10 -6.34 6.57 0.72
CA GLU A 10 -5.37 6.48 -0.37
C GLU A 10 -3.95 6.76 0.10
N LEU A 11 -3.77 7.77 0.97
CA LEU A 11 -2.48 8.06 1.55
C LEU A 11 -1.95 6.86 2.36
N ASN A 12 -2.78 6.31 3.24
CA ASN A 12 -2.44 5.11 4.02
C ASN A 12 -2.07 3.93 3.12
N ARG A 13 -2.79 3.74 2.00
CA ARG A 13 -2.46 2.68 1.04
C ARG A 13 -1.09 2.90 0.40
N ILE A 14 -0.78 4.11 -0.05
CA ILE A 14 0.50 4.45 -0.66
C ILE A 14 1.63 4.25 0.33
N GLU A 15 1.46 4.73 1.56
CA GLU A 15 2.49 4.63 2.59
C GLU A 15 2.80 3.17 2.95
N VAL A 16 1.79 2.33 3.13
CA VAL A 16 1.99 0.90 3.38
C VAL A 16 2.69 0.21 2.19
N LEU A 17 2.32 0.55 0.95
CA LEU A 17 2.96 -0.02 -0.24
C LEU A 17 4.43 0.40 -0.34
N ALA A 18 4.74 1.68 -0.11
CA ALA A 18 6.11 2.20 -0.09
C ALA A 18 6.97 1.49 0.96
N GLN A 19 6.46 1.31 2.18
CA GLN A 19 7.21 0.65 3.24
C GLN A 19 7.48 -0.84 2.95
N VAL A 20 6.55 -1.52 2.27
CA VAL A 20 6.77 -2.92 1.86
C VAL A 20 7.77 -3.02 0.71
N ASP A 21 7.68 -2.11 -0.27
CA ASP A 21 8.63 -2.06 -1.38
C ASP A 21 10.06 -1.75 -0.90
N ASP A 22 10.21 -0.82 0.05
CA ASP A 22 11.47 -0.50 0.73
C ASP A 22 11.98 -1.63 1.65
N GLY A 23 11.22 -2.70 1.84
CA GLY A 23 11.57 -3.82 2.73
C GLY A 23 11.50 -3.48 4.24
N ARG A 24 10.96 -2.31 4.60
CA ARG A 24 10.77 -1.87 6.00
C ARG A 24 9.57 -2.52 6.66
N LEU A 25 8.61 -2.98 5.86
CA LEU A 25 7.41 -3.70 6.29
C LEU A 25 7.32 -5.03 5.54
N SER A 26 6.96 -6.11 6.24
CA SER A 26 6.76 -7.39 5.56
C SER A 26 5.48 -7.37 4.72
N VAL A 27 5.45 -8.15 3.64
CA VAL A 27 4.25 -8.31 2.79
C VAL A 27 3.03 -8.77 3.62
N GLU A 28 3.25 -9.60 4.62
CA GLU A 28 2.20 -10.07 5.53
C GLU A 28 1.63 -8.95 6.39
N ASN A 29 2.49 -8.15 7.01
CA ASN A 29 2.05 -7.05 7.86
C ASN A 29 1.36 -5.96 7.04
N GLY A 30 1.89 -5.62 5.86
CA GLY A 30 1.25 -4.67 4.95
C GLY A 30 -0.11 -5.16 4.44
N ALA A 31 -0.25 -6.46 4.18
CA ALA A 31 -1.54 -7.05 3.81
C ALA A 31 -2.57 -6.94 4.94
N ASN A 32 -2.16 -7.21 6.19
CA ASN A 32 -3.02 -7.05 7.36
C ASN A 32 -3.44 -5.59 7.58
N MET A 33 -2.53 -4.63 7.43
CA MET A 33 -2.82 -3.19 7.60
C MET A 33 -3.82 -2.65 6.57
N LEU A 34 -3.84 -3.23 5.37
CA LEU A 34 -4.77 -2.84 4.30
C LEU A 34 -6.03 -3.71 4.24
N ASP A 35 -6.16 -4.69 5.15
CA ASP A 35 -7.24 -5.68 5.16
C ASP A 35 -7.37 -6.41 3.81
N VAL A 36 -6.24 -6.90 3.30
CA VAL A 36 -6.16 -7.66 2.05
C VAL A 36 -5.37 -8.94 2.23
N THR A 37 -5.54 -9.89 1.32
CA THR A 37 -4.71 -11.10 1.28
C THR A 37 -3.29 -10.81 0.83
N LYS A 38 -2.31 -11.63 1.23
CA LYS A 38 -0.92 -11.56 0.71
C LYS A 38 -0.87 -11.56 -0.83
N ARG A 39 -1.77 -12.32 -1.49
CA ARG A 39 -1.89 -12.35 -2.96
C ARG A 39 -2.35 -11.01 -3.53
N GLN A 40 -3.32 -10.36 -2.89
CA GLN A 40 -3.75 -9.00 -3.26
C GLN A 40 -2.61 -8.00 -3.05
N MET A 41 -1.86 -8.11 -1.96
CA MET A 41 -0.71 -7.24 -1.71
C MET A 41 0.34 -7.35 -2.81
N PHE A 42 0.72 -8.56 -3.22
CA PHE A 42 1.62 -8.74 -4.38
C PHE A 42 1.07 -8.16 -5.69
N ARG A 43 -0.26 -8.18 -5.89
CA ARG A 43 -0.87 -7.53 -7.07
C ARG A 43 -0.85 -6.00 -6.97
N LEU A 44 -0.99 -5.45 -5.77
CA LEU A 44 -0.89 -4.01 -5.53
C LEU A 44 0.54 -3.53 -5.77
N LEU A 45 1.54 -4.22 -5.21
CA LEU A 45 2.96 -3.90 -5.40
C LEU A 45 3.39 -3.93 -6.87
N LYS A 46 2.80 -4.79 -7.71
CA LYS A 46 3.08 -4.80 -9.15
C LYS A 46 2.51 -3.60 -9.93
N ARG A 47 1.56 -2.88 -9.34
CA ARG A 47 0.85 -1.74 -9.96
C ARG A 47 1.24 -0.40 -9.34
N TYR A 48 1.76 -0.45 -8.12
CA TYR A 48 2.43 0.63 -7.42
C TYR A 48 3.75 0.93 -8.12
#